data_AF-A0A6S7AVS1-F1
#
_entry.id   AF-A0A6S7AVS1-F1
#
_cell.length_a   1.000
_cell.length_b   1.000
_cell.length_c   1.000
_cell.angle_alpha   90.00
_cell.angle_beta   90.00
_cell.angle_gamma   90.00
#
_symmetry.space_group_name_H-M   'P 1'
#
loop_
_entity.id
_entity.type
_entity.pdbx_description
1 polymer ?
#
loop_
_entity_poly.entity_id
_entity_poly.type
_entity_poly.pdbx_seq_one_letter_code
_entity_poly.pdbx_strand_id
1 'polypeptide(L)'
;MMIRVATIGFTAKSAERFFMLLRNASVKTLLDVRLNNSSQLAGFAKKDDLRFFVSELVGAQYQELGELAPEASMLKRYREKELDWTTYASAYCELLARRRVESNLDEALFDRACLLCSEHLPHHCHRRLAVEYLNEAWGQRMEVVHLV
;
A
#
# COMPACT_ATOMS: atom_id res chain seq x y z
N MET A 1 -22.66 -1.89 0.40
CA MET A 1 -21.94 -1.68 1.67
C MET A 1 -20.66 -0.93 1.32
N MET A 2 -20.26 0.07 2.11
CA MET A 2 -19.03 0.82 1.88
C MET A 2 -17.86 0.09 2.56
N ILE A 3 -16.73 -0.03 1.85
CA ILE A 3 -15.55 -0.77 2.27
C ILE A 3 -14.55 0.20 2.88
N ARG A 4 -14.11 -0.04 4.12
CA ARG A 4 -13.12 0.82 4.77
C ARG A 4 -11.72 0.36 4.42
N VAL A 5 -10.93 1.25 3.82
CA VAL A 5 -9.55 0.96 3.42
C VAL A 5 -8.62 2.00 4.03
N ALA A 6 -7.57 1.54 4.69
CA ALA A 6 -6.51 2.38 5.18
C ALA A 6 -5.30 2.33 4.23
N THR A 7 -4.40 3.31 4.35
CA THR A 7 -3.07 3.23 3.73
C THR A 7 -2.03 3.76 4.71
N ILE A 8 -0.81 3.23 4.67
CA ILE A 8 0.28 3.63 5.57
C ILE A 8 1.63 3.56 4.86
N GLY A 9 2.57 4.35 5.36
CA GLY A 9 3.97 4.29 4.99
C GLY A 9 4.83 4.10 6.22
N PHE A 10 5.81 3.20 6.16
CA PHE A 10 6.61 2.87 7.33
C PHE A 10 7.71 3.89 7.65
N THR A 11 8.18 4.68 6.67
CA THR A 11 9.24 5.67 6.92
C THR A 11 8.74 6.84 7.78
N ALA A 12 9.69 7.44 8.51
CA ALA A 12 9.46 8.51 9.47
C ALA A 12 8.43 8.16 10.57
N LYS A 13 8.33 6.87 10.93
CA LYS A 13 7.56 6.38 12.08
C LYS A 13 8.40 5.43 12.92
N SER A 14 8.24 5.50 14.23
CA SER A 14 8.70 4.42 15.11
C SER A 14 7.82 3.18 14.92
N ALA A 15 8.33 2.01 15.32
CA ALA A 15 7.54 0.78 15.34
C ALA A 15 6.26 0.97 16.19
N GLU A 16 6.38 1.55 17.38
CA GLU A 16 5.25 1.87 18.26
C GLU A 16 4.17 2.68 17.55
N ARG A 17 4.54 3.83 16.95
CA ARG A 17 3.60 4.68 16.23
C ARG A 17 2.94 3.94 15.07
N PHE A 18 3.73 3.16 14.31
CA PHE A 18 3.25 2.39 13.17
C PHE A 18 2.17 1.37 13.59
N PHE A 19 2.45 0.53 14.60
CA PHE A 19 1.50 -0.49 15.04
C PHE A 19 0.28 0.11 15.76
N MET A 20 0.45 1.20 16.53
CA MET A 20 -0.68 1.93 17.12
C MET A 20 -1.64 2.48 16.06
N LEU A 21 -1.12 3.04 14.96
CA LEU A 21 -1.93 3.53 13.85
C LEU A 21 -2.78 2.40 13.24
N LEU A 22 -2.19 1.23 13.00
CA LEU A 22 -2.90 0.06 12.47
C LEU A 22 -4.01 -0.42 13.43
N ARG A 23 -3.71 -0.50 14.73
CA ARG A 23 -4.69 -0.89 15.76
C ARG A 23 -5.87 0.07 15.84
N ASN A 24 -5.59 1.37 15.91
CA ASN A 24 -6.62 2.39 16.04
C ASN A 24 -7.54 2.44 14.82
N ALA A 25 -7.00 2.13 13.64
CA ALA A 25 -7.77 1.99 12.41
C ALA A 25 -8.52 0.65 12.29
N SER A 26 -8.41 -0.24 13.29
CA SER A 26 -9.03 -1.58 13.30
C SER A 26 -8.71 -2.40 12.04
N VAL A 27 -7.46 -2.31 11.59
CA VAL A 27 -6.97 -3.04 10.40
C VAL A 27 -7.07 -4.54 10.63
N LYS A 28 -7.62 -5.25 9.65
CA LYS A 28 -7.69 -6.72 9.61
C LYS A 28 -6.58 -7.35 8.78
N THR A 29 -6.16 -6.69 7.71
CA THR A 29 -5.14 -7.20 6.80
C THR A 29 -4.20 -6.08 6.37
N LEU A 30 -2.90 -6.24 6.58
CA LEU A 30 -1.88 -5.38 6.00
C LEU A 30 -1.48 -5.94 4.63
N LEU A 31 -1.82 -5.20 3.58
CA LEU A 31 -1.48 -5.52 2.19
C LEU A 31 -0.15 -4.86 1.84
N ASP A 32 0.90 -5.66 1.71
CA ASP A 32 2.22 -5.18 1.31
C ASP A 32 2.31 -4.99 -0.20
N VAL A 33 2.24 -3.73 -0.62
CA VAL A 33 2.33 -3.32 -2.04
C VAL A 33 3.72 -2.78 -2.39
N ARG A 34 4.73 -3.08 -1.57
CA ARG A 34 6.13 -2.66 -1.82
C ARG A 34 6.75 -3.55 -2.88
N LEU A 35 7.44 -2.91 -3.83
CA LEU A 35 8.32 -3.63 -4.77
C LEU A 35 9.48 -4.35 -4.05
N ASN A 36 10.04 -3.73 -3.00
CA ASN A 36 11.14 -4.27 -2.22
C ASN A 36 10.76 -4.28 -0.72
N ASN A 37 10.46 -5.47 -0.19
CA ASN A 37 9.96 -5.65 1.19
C ASN A 37 11.00 -6.27 2.16
N SER A 38 12.23 -6.51 1.69
CA SER A 38 13.37 -6.99 2.48
C SER A 38 14.37 -5.89 2.89
N SER A 39 14.03 -4.62 2.63
CA SER A 39 14.90 -3.48 2.88
C SER A 39 15.29 -3.32 4.36
N GLN A 40 16.52 -2.86 4.60
CA GLN A 40 17.06 -2.58 5.94
C GLN A 40 16.68 -1.19 6.47
N LEU A 41 15.88 -0.40 5.73
CA LEU A 41 15.54 0.99 6.10
C LEU A 41 14.84 1.10 7.46
N ALA A 42 14.03 0.11 7.83
CA ALA A 42 13.47 -0.02 9.17
C ALA A 42 13.39 -1.51 9.52
N GLY A 43 14.10 -1.94 10.57
CA GLY A 43 14.19 -3.34 10.95
C GLY A 43 12.82 -4.00 11.16
N PHE A 44 11.89 -3.32 11.84
CA PHE A 44 10.54 -3.83 12.09
C PHE A 44 9.69 -4.01 10.81
N ALA A 45 10.07 -3.37 9.71
CA ALA A 45 9.33 -3.36 8.46
C ALA A 45 9.82 -4.42 7.46
N LYS A 46 10.82 -5.25 7.83
CA LYS A 46 11.21 -6.42 7.03
C LYS A 46 10.04 -7.38 6.94
N LYS A 47 9.81 -7.96 5.76
CA LYS A 47 8.68 -8.84 5.50
C LYS A 47 8.36 -9.83 6.63
N ASP A 48 9.34 -10.65 7.02
CA ASP A 48 9.10 -11.75 7.96
C ASP A 48 8.84 -11.23 9.38
N ASP A 49 9.59 -10.23 9.81
CA ASP A 49 9.40 -9.54 11.09
C ASP A 49 8.03 -8.83 11.13
N LEU A 50 7.68 -8.14 10.04
CA LEU A 50 6.43 -7.39 9.91
C LEU A 50 5.23 -8.34 9.92
N ARG A 51 5.30 -9.48 9.23
CA ARG A 51 4.27 -10.52 9.27
C ARG A 51 4.01 -10.98 10.72
N PHE A 52 5.07 -11.25 11.47
CA PHE A 52 4.97 -11.64 12.87
C PHE A 52 4.40 -10.50 13.74
N PHE A 53 4.97 -9.30 13.67
CA PHE A 53 4.54 -8.17 14.51
C PHE A 53 3.12 -7.70 14.24
N VAL A 54 2.65 -7.74 12.98
CA VAL A 54 1.26 -7.39 12.64
C VAL A 54 0.28 -8.40 13.26
N SER A 55 0.62 -9.69 13.26
CA SER A 55 -0.16 -10.71 13.98
C SER A 55 -0.19 -10.42 15.48
N GLU A 56 0.97 -10.30 16.11
CA GLU A 56 1.07 -10.25 17.57
C GLU A 56 0.62 -8.92 18.18
N LEU A 57 0.94 -7.80 17.53
CA LEU A 57 0.69 -6.46 18.09
C LEU A 57 -0.64 -5.87 17.65
N VAL A 58 -1.14 -6.25 16.47
CA VAL A 58 -2.39 -5.70 15.90
C VAL A 58 -3.53 -6.72 15.89
N GLY A 59 -3.23 -8.02 15.84
CA GLY A 59 -4.23 -9.05 15.59
C GLY A 59 -4.68 -9.09 14.13
N ALA A 60 -3.80 -8.66 13.21
CA ALA A 60 -4.09 -8.55 11.79
C ALA A 60 -3.29 -9.57 10.96
N GLN A 61 -3.79 -9.87 9.78
CA GLN A 61 -3.10 -10.68 8.78
C GLN A 61 -2.10 -9.83 7.98
N TYR A 62 -1.12 -10.49 7.40
CA TYR A 62 -0.18 -9.88 6.47
C TYR A 62 -0.22 -10.64 5.14
N GLN A 63 -0.34 -9.91 4.04
CA GLN A 63 -0.35 -10.48 2.70
C GLN A 63 0.46 -9.62 1.74
N GLU A 64 1.31 -10.26 0.94
CA GLU A 64 1.99 -9.60 -0.17
C GLU A 64 1.00 -9.42 -1.32
N LEU A 65 0.94 -8.22 -1.90
CA LEU A 65 0.05 -7.88 -3.01
C LEU A 65 0.86 -7.17 -4.10
N GLY A 66 1.73 -7.95 -4.75
CA GLY A 66 2.69 -7.47 -5.75
C GLY A 66 2.04 -6.96 -7.03
N GLU A 67 0.79 -7.33 -7.29
CA GLU A 67 -0.03 -6.84 -8.39
C GLU A 67 -0.22 -5.31 -8.35
N LEU A 68 -0.17 -4.73 -7.14
CA LEU A 68 -0.20 -3.28 -6.93
C LEU A 68 1.19 -2.65 -6.79
N ALA A 69 2.29 -3.41 -6.85
CA ALA A 69 3.63 -2.84 -6.80
C ALA A 69 4.02 -2.21 -8.16
N PRO A 70 4.70 -1.05 -8.19
CA PRO A 70 5.22 -0.49 -9.43
C PRO A 70 6.29 -1.41 -10.05
N GLU A 71 6.52 -1.31 -11.36
CA GLU A 71 7.63 -2.03 -12.01
C GLU A 71 9.00 -1.43 -11.61
N ALA A 72 10.01 -2.28 -11.50
CA ALA A 72 11.35 -1.84 -11.08
C ALA A 72 11.95 -0.78 -12.00
N SER A 73 11.78 -0.93 -13.32
CA SER A 73 12.26 0.02 -14.32
C SER A 73 11.57 1.39 -14.17
N MET A 74 10.25 1.42 -14.00
CA MET A 74 9.51 2.68 -13.87
C MET A 74 9.89 3.44 -12.59
N LEU A 75 10.02 2.71 -11.48
CA LEU A 75 10.36 3.29 -10.19
C LEU A 75 11.81 3.81 -10.21
N LYS A 76 12.72 3.08 -10.86
CA LYS A 76 14.10 3.52 -11.06
C LYS A 76 14.17 4.83 -11.83
N ARG A 77 13.50 4.92 -12.99
CA ARG A 77 13.50 6.13 -13.83
C ARG A 77 12.90 7.35 -13.13
N TYR A 78 11.84 7.16 -12.34
CA TYR A 78 11.28 8.23 -11.50
C TYR A 78 12.28 8.70 -10.43
N ARG A 79 12.96 7.78 -9.74
CA ARG A 79 13.98 8.12 -8.73
C ARG A 79 15.21 8.80 -9.32
N GLU A 80 15.58 8.43 -10.54
CA GLU A 80 16.68 9.04 -11.32
C GLU A 80 16.27 10.37 -11.99
N LYS A 81 15.03 10.83 -11.76
CA LYS A 81 14.44 12.07 -12.31
C LYS A 81 14.35 12.09 -13.84
N GLU A 82 14.36 10.93 -14.48
CA GLU A 82 14.07 10.78 -15.91
C GLU A 82 12.57 10.89 -16.22
N LEU A 83 11.73 10.66 -15.20
CA LEU A 83 10.28 10.82 -15.26
C LEU A 83 9.84 11.83 -14.20
N ASP A 84 8.96 12.74 -14.57
CA ASP A 84 8.24 13.54 -13.59
C ASP A 84 7.13 12.72 -12.92
N TRP A 85 6.54 13.29 -11.86
CA TRP A 85 5.48 12.60 -11.12
C TRP A 85 4.25 12.30 -11.98
N THR A 86 3.84 13.25 -12.83
CA THR A 86 2.64 13.10 -13.67
C THR A 86 2.79 11.92 -14.63
N THR A 87 3.94 11.81 -15.28
CA THR A 87 4.26 10.72 -16.20
C THR A 87 4.37 9.39 -15.46
N TYR A 88 5.00 9.36 -14.28
CA TYR A 88 5.04 8.17 -13.44
C TYR A 88 3.64 7.71 -13.03
N ALA A 89 2.78 8.65 -12.60
CA ALA A 89 1.43 8.35 -12.15
C ALA A 89 0.56 7.76 -13.26
N SER A 90 0.60 8.35 -14.46
CA SER A 90 -0.10 7.82 -15.65
C SER A 90 0.37 6.41 -15.99
N ALA A 91 1.69 6.21 -16.10
CA ALA A 91 2.26 4.91 -16.41
C ALA A 91 1.92 3.85 -15.35
N TYR A 92 1.80 4.24 -14.08
CA TYR A 92 1.41 3.33 -13.00
C TYR A 92 -0.06 2.94 -13.10
N CYS A 93 -0.98 3.86 -13.38
CA CYS A 93 -2.38 3.53 -13.60
C CYS A 93 -2.57 2.64 -14.85
N GLU A 94 -1.83 2.90 -15.93
CA GLU A 94 -1.81 2.04 -17.13
C GLU A 94 -1.31 0.63 -16.81
N LEU A 95 -0.30 0.51 -15.94
CA LEU A 95 0.19 -0.78 -15.46
C LEU A 95 -0.89 -1.55 -14.70
N LEU A 96 -1.64 -0.89 -13.81
CA LEU A 96 -2.74 -1.50 -13.06
C LEU A 96 -3.83 -2.01 -14.01
N ALA A 97 -4.23 -1.18 -14.98
CA ALA A 97 -5.20 -1.57 -16.01
C ALA A 97 -4.72 -2.75 -16.88
N ARG A 98 -3.44 -2.74 -17.29
CA ARG A 98 -2.83 -3.85 -18.05
C ARG A 98 -2.84 -5.16 -17.25
N ARG A 99 -2.64 -5.08 -15.93
CA ARG A 99 -2.71 -6.21 -14.99
C ARG A 99 -4.15 -6.62 -14.67
N ARG A 100 -5.15 -5.83 -15.07
CA ARG A 100 -6.58 -6.04 -14.78
C ARG A 100 -6.83 -6.25 -13.29
N VAL A 101 -6.16 -5.47 -12.44
CA VAL A 101 -6.23 -5.64 -10.98
C VAL A 101 -7.65 -5.46 -10.45
N GLU A 102 -8.44 -4.63 -11.11
CA GLU A 102 -9.86 -4.40 -10.82
C GLU A 102 -10.74 -5.63 -11.05
N SER A 103 -10.33 -6.55 -11.93
CA SER A 103 -11.04 -7.79 -12.22
C SER A 103 -10.44 -9.00 -11.51
N ASN A 104 -9.14 -8.98 -11.26
CA ASN A 104 -8.38 -10.11 -10.70
C ASN A 104 -8.33 -10.09 -9.17
N LEU A 105 -8.52 -8.93 -8.54
CA LEU A 105 -8.57 -8.80 -7.09
C LEU A 105 -10.00 -8.82 -6.58
N ASP A 106 -10.22 -9.54 -5.49
CA ASP A 106 -11.50 -9.55 -4.78
C ASP A 106 -11.64 -8.28 -3.93
N GLU A 107 -12.72 -7.53 -4.15
CA GLU A 107 -13.07 -6.35 -3.37
C GLU A 107 -13.15 -6.66 -1.85
N ALA A 108 -13.57 -7.89 -1.50
CA ALA A 108 -13.68 -8.32 -0.10
C ALA A 108 -12.33 -8.37 0.62
N LEU A 109 -11.21 -8.55 -0.10
CA LEU A 109 -9.85 -8.48 0.47
C LEU A 109 -9.56 -7.11 1.07
N PHE A 110 -10.24 -6.07 0.61
CA PHE A 110 -9.99 -4.69 1.01
C PHE A 110 -10.82 -4.24 2.22
N ASP A 111 -11.79 -5.03 2.72
CA ASP A 111 -12.52 -4.69 3.95
C ASP A 111 -11.60 -4.63 5.16
N ARG A 112 -11.42 -3.42 5.71
CA ARG A 112 -10.47 -3.10 6.77
C ARG A 112 -9.04 -3.49 6.43
N ALA A 113 -8.69 -3.46 5.15
CA ALA A 113 -7.31 -3.61 4.73
C ALA A 113 -6.51 -2.31 4.92
N CYS A 114 -5.19 -2.44 5.02
CA CYS A 114 -4.27 -1.31 4.99
C CYS A 114 -3.19 -1.53 3.93
N LEU A 115 -3.10 -0.64 2.94
CA LEU A 115 -2.05 -0.70 1.91
C LEU A 115 -0.75 -0.10 2.46
N LEU A 116 0.32 -0.89 2.45
CA LEU A 116 1.65 -0.50 2.93
C LEU A 116 2.57 -0.08 1.78
N CYS A 117 3.11 1.15 1.83
CA CYS A 117 4.28 1.57 1.02
C CYS A 117 5.47 2.01 1.88
N SER A 118 6.53 2.49 1.24
CA SER A 118 7.72 2.96 1.95
C SER A 118 7.60 4.42 2.36
N GLU A 119 7.04 5.25 1.49
CA GLU A 119 6.98 6.70 1.55
C GLU A 119 6.18 7.19 2.76
N HIS A 120 6.69 8.20 3.47
CA HIS A 120 6.04 8.72 4.68
C HIS A 120 4.62 9.24 4.39
N LEU A 121 4.49 10.17 3.44
CA LEU A 121 3.25 10.85 3.08
C LEU A 121 2.62 10.28 1.80
N PRO A 122 1.29 10.36 1.63
CA PRO A 122 0.59 9.78 0.49
C PRO A 122 0.69 10.62 -0.81
N HIS A 123 1.15 11.88 -0.74
CA HIS A 123 1.03 12.85 -1.85
C HIS A 123 1.71 12.43 -3.16
N HIS A 124 2.83 11.73 -3.04
CA HIS A 124 3.60 11.21 -4.16
C HIS A 124 3.99 9.75 -3.89
N CYS A 125 3.02 8.92 -3.46
CA CYS A 125 3.20 7.47 -3.29
C CYS A 125 2.25 6.68 -4.19
N HIS A 126 2.72 5.55 -4.73
CA HIS A 126 1.90 4.61 -5.49
C HIS A 126 0.75 4.03 -4.69
N ARG A 127 0.85 3.91 -3.35
CA ARG A 127 -0.27 3.43 -2.51
C ARG A 127 -1.53 4.27 -2.67
N ARG A 128 -1.37 5.59 -2.88
CA ARG A 128 -2.50 6.50 -3.11
C ARG A 128 -3.11 6.22 -4.48
N LEU A 129 -2.27 6.17 -5.52
CA LEU A 129 -2.72 5.89 -6.88
C LEU A 129 -3.43 4.53 -6.99
N ALA A 130 -2.92 3.49 -6.32
CA ALA A 130 -3.54 2.17 -6.32
C ALA A 130 -4.94 2.17 -5.69
N VAL A 131 -5.08 2.77 -4.51
CA VAL A 131 -6.39 2.79 -3.84
C VAL A 131 -7.39 3.69 -4.58
N GLU A 132 -6.94 4.81 -5.15
CA GLU A 132 -7.78 5.68 -5.98
C GLU A 132 -8.25 4.95 -7.26
N TYR A 133 -7.33 4.27 -7.95
CA TYR A 133 -7.62 3.47 -9.14
C TYR A 133 -8.66 2.37 -8.87
N LEU A 134 -8.46 1.57 -7.82
CA LEU A 134 -9.38 0.50 -7.46
C LEU A 134 -10.74 1.05 -7.02
N ASN A 135 -10.76 2.14 -6.24
CA ASN A 135 -12.01 2.75 -5.82
C ASN A 135 -12.83 3.26 -7.00
N GLU A 136 -12.19 3.89 -7.99
CA GLU A 136 -12.85 4.31 -9.22
C GLU A 136 -13.40 3.10 -10.00
N ALA A 137 -12.57 2.08 -10.22
CA ALA A 137 -12.96 0.88 -10.96
C ALA A 137 -14.09 0.08 -10.29
N TRP A 138 -14.19 0.14 -8.96
CA TRP A 138 -15.23 -0.53 -8.17
C TRP A 138 -16.44 0.35 -7.85
N GLY A 139 -16.56 1.51 -8.48
CA GLY A 139 -17.77 2.34 -8.39
C GLY A 139 -17.86 3.19 -7.13
N GLN A 140 -16.72 3.70 -6.64
CA GLN A 140 -16.62 4.63 -5.51
C GLN A 140 -17.17 4.05 -4.20
N ARG A 141 -16.89 2.77 -3.93
CA ARG A 141 -17.40 2.03 -2.76
C ARG A 141 -16.42 2.00 -1.58
N MET A 142 -15.25 2.60 -1.70
CA MET A 142 -14.26 2.65 -0.62
C MET A 142 -14.30 3.98 0.15
N GLU A 143 -14.24 3.88 1.47
CA GLU A 143 -13.88 4.96 2.39
C GLU A 143 -12.37 4.85 2.67
N VAL A 144 -11.57 5.76 2.12
CA VAL A 144 -10.11 5.71 2.20
C VAL A 144 -9.56 6.62 3.31
N VAL A 145 -8.71 6.08 4.18
CA VAL A 145 -8.04 6.83 5.25
C VAL A 145 -6.51 6.68 5.14
N HIS A 146 -5.77 7.79 5.11
CA HIS A 146 -4.30 7.77 5.13
C HIS A 146 -3.76 7.91 6.56
N LEU A 147 -3.08 6.88 7.05
CA LEU A 147 -2.48 6.85 8.39
C LEU A 147 -1.11 7.55 8.36
N VAL A 148 -1.02 8.73 8.98
CA VAL A 148 0.19 9.56 9.06
C VAL A 148 0.72 9.71 10.49
#